data_AF-A0A661Z3I2-F1
#
_entry.id   AF-A0A661Z3I2-F1
#
_cell.length_a   1.000
_cell.length_b   1.000
_cell.length_c   1.000
_cell.angle_alpha   90.00
_cell.angle_beta   90.00
_cell.angle_gamma   90.00
#
_symmetry.space_group_name_H-M   'P 1'
#
loop_
_entity.id
_entity.type
_entity.pdbx_description
1 polymer ?
#
loop_
_entity_poly.entity_id
_entity_poly.type
_entity_poly.pdbx_seq_one_letter_code
_entity_poly.pdbx_strand_id
1 'polypeptide(L)' 'MNKILFVALGGAIGSSLRFFLSALIPRVLGRIFLWGTFSVNIIGSLLIGIL' A
#
# COMPACT_ATOMS: atom_id res chain seq x y z
N MET A 1 -18.61 -6.80 16.25
CA MET A 1 -18.83 -5.82 15.17
C MET A 1 -17.69 -4.79 15.05
N ASN A 2 -17.21 -4.15 16.14
CA ASN A 2 -16.10 -3.17 16.07
C ASN A 2 -14.83 -3.63 15.34
N LYS A 3 -14.37 -4.87 15.55
CA LYS A 3 -13.15 -5.39 14.91
C LYS A 3 -13.24 -5.41 13.37
N ILE A 4 -14.43 -5.69 12.85
CA ILE A 4 -14.68 -5.75 11.39
C ILE A 4 -14.56 -4.35 10.78
N LEU A 5 -15.03 -3.31 11.50
CA LEU A 5 -14.87 -1.91 11.08
C LEU A 5 -13.40 -1.51 10.96
N PHE A 6 -12.57 -1.88 11.93
CA PHE A 6 -11.13 -1.59 11.89
C PHE A 6 -10.43 -2.32 10.73
N VAL A 7 -10.78 -3.59 10.49
CA VAL A 7 -10.24 -4.35 9.36
C VAL A 7 -10.69 -3.74 8.02
N ALA A 8 -11.97 -3.35 7.91
CA ALA A 8 -12.50 -2.70 6.72
C ALA A 8 -11.82 -1.36 6.45
N LEU A 9 -11.62 -0.53 7.48
CA LEU A 9 -10.90 0.74 7.37
C LEU A 9 -9.44 0.54 6.99
N GLY A 10 -8.74 -0.38 7.65
CA GLY A 10 -7.35 -0.71 7.31
C GLY A 10 -7.21 -1.22 5.87
N GLY A 11 -8.14 -2.09 5.44
CA GLY A 11 -8.21 -2.60 4.08
C GLY A 11 -8.52 -1.53 3.04
N ALA A 12 -9.46 -0.62 3.33
CA ALA A 12 -9.81 0.50 2.45
C ALA A 12 -8.63 1.48 2.27
N ILE A 13 -7.93 1.82 3.36
CA ILE A 13 -6.76 2.69 3.32
C ILE A 13 -5.62 2.01 2.56
N GLY A 14 -5.30 0.75 2.89
CA GLY A 14 -4.21 0.02 2.26
C GLY A 14 -4.42 -0.23 0.76
N SER A 15 -5.64 -0.60 0.36
CA SER A 15 -5.97 -0.79 -1.07
C SER A 15 -5.95 0.52 -1.86
N SER A 16 -6.45 1.61 -1.28
CA SER A 16 -6.41 2.94 -1.90
C SER A 16 -4.97 3.43 -2.09
N LEU A 17 -4.11 3.27 -1.06
CA LEU A 17 -2.71 3.65 -1.15
C LEU A 17 -1.96 2.83 -2.20
N ARG A 18 -2.23 1.52 -2.28
CA ARG A 18 -1.69 0.64 -3.32
C ARG A 18 -2.09 1.12 -4.72
N PHE A 19 -3.36 1.45 -4.92
CA PHE A 19 -3.84 1.94 -6.20
C PHE A 19 -3.13 3.25 -6.61
N PHE A 20 -3.02 4.20 -5.68
CA PHE A 20 -2.31 5.45 -5.92
C PHE A 20 -0.83 5.23 -6.24
N LEU A 21 -0.13 4.42 -5.45
CA LEU A 21 1.30 4.14 -5.67
C LEU A 21 1.53 3.39 -6.99
N SER A 22 0.67 2.44 -7.34
CA SER A 22 0.70 1.77 -8.65
C SER A 22 0.49 2.72 -9.82
N ALA A 23 -0.23 3.83 -9.64
CA ALA A 23 -0.43 4.85 -10.68
C ALA A 23 0.69 5.91 -10.72
N LEU A 24 1.22 6.30 -9.55
CA LEU A 24 2.21 7.38 -9.42
C LEU A 24 3.63 6.91 -9.75
N ILE A 25 4.00 5.73 -9.24
CA ILE A 25 5.38 5.24 -9.30
C ILE A 25 5.88 5.00 -10.74
N PRO A 26 5.08 4.46 -11.68
CA PRO A 26 5.51 4.34 -13.08
C PRO A 26 5.85 5.67 -13.75
N ARG A 27 5.32 6.80 -13.24
CA ARG A 27 5.62 8.14 -13.75
C ARG A 27 6.95 8.69 -13.25
N VAL A 28 7.44 8.19 -12.11
CA VAL A 28 8.66 8.68 -11.45
C VAL A 28 9.85 7.76 -11.70
N LEU A 29 9.65 6.44 -11.58
CA LEU A 29 10.72 5.43 -11.63
C LEU A 29 10.72 4.61 -12.94
N GLY A 30 9.80 4.90 -13.85
CA GLY A 30 9.61 4.14 -15.09
C GLY A 30 8.98 2.76 -14.87
N ARG A 31 8.75 2.03 -15.96
CA ARG A 31 8.06 0.72 -15.97
C ARG A 31 9.00 -0.50 -16.00
N ILE A 32 10.30 -0.29 -15.74
CA ILE A 32 11.33 -1.34 -15.83
C ILE A 32 11.12 -2.40 -14.73
N PHE A 33 10.52 -2.00 -13.60
CA PHE A 33 10.28 -2.85 -12.45
C PHE A 33 8.91 -2.55 -11.81
N LEU A 34 8.39 -3.50 -11.05
CA LEU A 34 7.13 -3.41 -10.29
C LEU A 34 7.30 -2.54 -9.03
N TRP A 35 7.91 -1.37 -9.19
CA TRP A 35 8.20 -0.41 -8.13
C TRP A 35 6.94 -0.07 -7.32
N GLY A 36 5.78 0.02 -7.98
CA GLY A 36 4.47 0.22 -7.34
C GLY A 36 4.18 -0.83 -6.26
N THR A 37 4.28 -2.11 -6.63
CA THR A 37 4.03 -3.23 -5.72
C THR A 37 5.12 -3.34 -4.65
N PHE A 38 6.38 -3.09 -5.02
CA PHE A 38 7.53 -3.16 -4.12
C PHE A 38 7.45 -2.11 -3.00
N SER A 39 7.18 -0.84 -3.33
CA SER A 39 7.06 0.23 -2.35
C SER A 39 5.92 0.01 -1.36
N VAL A 40 4.76 -0.47 -1.82
CA VAL A 40 3.61 -0.75 -0.95
C VAL A 40 3.95 -1.86 0.06
N ASN A 41 4.68 -2.90 -0.37
CA ASN A 41 5.11 -3.98 0.52
C ASN A 41 6.11 -3.49 1.57
N ILE A 42 7.13 -2.71 1.18
CA ILE A 42 8.10 -2.15 2.13
C ILE A 42 7.41 -1.29 3.18
N ILE A 43 6.54 -0.36 2.74
CA ILE A 43 5.83 0.54 3.66
C ILE A 43 4.91 -0.26 4.58
N GLY A 44 4.18 -1.25 4.04
CA GLY A 44 3.29 -2.11 4.82
C GLY A 44 4.04 -2.95 5.87
N SER A 45 5.12 -3.61 5.48
CA SER A 45 5.95 -4.41 6.39
C SER A 45 6.63 -3.56 7.45
N LEU A 46 7.08 -2.34 7.11
CA LEU A 46 7.65 -1.41 8.09
C LEU A 46 6.59 -0.96 9.10
N LEU A 47 5.39 -0.60 8.66
CA LEU A 47 4.28 -0.23 9.55
C LEU A 47 3.90 -1.38 10.48
N ILE A 48 3.85 -2.61 9.98
CA ILE A 48 3.59 -3.80 10.81
C ILE A 48 4.74 -4.03 11.82
N GLY A 49 6.00 -3.82 11.43
CA GLY A 49 7.14 -4.01 12.34
C GLY A 49 7.26 -2.94 13.42
N ILE A 50 6.66 -1.76 13.22
CA ILE A 50 6.61 -0.68 14.21
C ILE A 50 5.46 -0.86 15.20
N LEU A 51 4.39 -1.56 14.80
CA LEU A 51 3.14 -1.72 15.54
C LEU A 51 3.18 -2.95 16.48
#